data_AF-A0A355A5N8-F1
#
_entry.id   AF-A0A355A5N8-F1
#
_cell.length_a   1.000
_cell.length_b   1.000
_cell.length_c   1.000
_cell.angle_alpha   90.00
_cell.angle_beta   90.00
_cell.angle_gamma   90.00
#
_symmetry.space_group_name_H-M   'P 1'
#
loop_
_entity.id
_entity.type
_entity.pdbx_description
1 polymer ?
#
loop_
_entity_poly.entity_id
_entity_poly.type
_entity_poly.pdbx_seq_one_letter_code
_entity_poly.pdbx_strand_id
1 'polypeptide(L)'
;MLRQKIFLVSFVLVVLALVFFGCSSGGGSNNGGGDNNGNGGGNNGDGFDFSVYIGRWKSVDLKPAIEITVQSQIGGGDSYLYYKGKTTCSIFNAGYVNITDSDDDLLGDKFILAHKTTIGDTITDTFHVRAREEYEDELLGTLANELLVDGFLSDANTLRVENLEMSRQETGFSYTFDSEGEGDYLLFTKQ
;
A
#
# COMPACT_ATOMS: atom_id res chain seq x y z
N MET A 1 -0.20 27.17 15.74
CA MET A 1 -0.32 25.93 14.93
C MET A 1 0.99 25.48 14.27
N LEU A 2 2.02 26.33 14.10
CA LEU A 2 3.31 25.92 13.50
C LEU A 2 4.24 25.13 14.47
N ARG A 3 4.03 25.22 15.79
CA ARG A 3 4.92 24.59 16.79
C ARG A 3 4.65 23.09 17.04
N GLN A 4 3.45 22.59 16.74
CA GLN A 4 3.13 21.16 16.91
C GLN A 4 3.69 20.29 15.78
N LYS A 5 3.82 20.85 14.56
CA LYS A 5 4.36 20.11 13.41
C LYS A 5 5.88 19.87 13.50
N ILE A 6 6.62 20.72 14.21
CA ILE A 6 8.08 20.55 14.39
C ILE A 6 8.39 19.44 15.41
N PHE A 7 7.57 19.29 16.45
CA PHE A 7 7.82 18.28 17.49
C PHE A 7 7.60 16.84 17.00
N LEU A 8 6.66 16.64 16.06
CA LEU A 8 6.37 15.34 15.47
C LEU A 8 7.50 14.85 14.53
N VAL A 9 8.08 15.76 13.74
CA VAL A 9 9.21 15.46 12.84
C VAL A 9 10.48 15.12 13.63
N SER A 10 10.71 15.75 14.79
CA SER A 10 11.85 15.44 15.64
C SER A 10 11.72 14.09 16.38
N PHE A 11 10.50 13.61 16.64
CA PHE A 11 10.30 12.31 17.31
C PHE A 11 10.58 11.13 16.36
N VAL A 12 10.14 11.22 15.09
CA VAL A 12 10.38 10.18 14.08
C VAL A 12 11.87 9.98 13.79
N LEU A 13 12.67 11.05 13.82
CA LEU A 13 14.12 10.98 13.62
C LEU A 13 14.89 10.29 14.76
N VAL A 14 14.39 10.33 16.01
CA VAL A 14 15.07 9.72 17.17
C VAL A 14 14.81 8.21 17.24
N VAL A 15 13.65 7.74 16.78
CA VAL A 15 13.32 6.31 16.78
C VAL A 15 14.14 5.53 15.73
N LEU A 16 14.50 6.16 14.61
CA LEU A 16 15.34 5.53 13.57
C LEU A 16 16.81 5.37 13.97
N ALA A 17 17.33 6.17 14.92
CA ALA A 17 18.73 6.08 15.34
C ALA A 17 19.01 4.91 16.32
N LEU A 18 17.99 4.43 17.03
CA LEU A 18 18.14 3.36 18.03
C LEU A 18 18.18 1.96 17.41
N VAL A 19 17.81 1.80 16.14
CA VAL A 19 17.82 0.50 15.44
C VAL A 19 19.22 0.14 14.89
N PHE A 20 20.17 1.09 14.85
CA PHE A 20 21.52 0.86 14.31
C PHE A 20 22.59 0.48 15.35
N PHE A 21 22.24 0.33 16.63
CA PHE A 21 23.18 -0.11 17.68
C PHE A 21 22.72 -1.41 18.34
N GLY A 22 22.75 -2.52 17.59
CA GLY A 22 22.46 -3.84 18.15
C GLY A 22 22.85 -4.99 17.23
N CYS A 23 23.93 -5.68 17.61
CA CYS A 23 24.40 -6.98 17.11
C CYS A 23 25.09 -7.03 15.72
N SER A 24 26.40 -6.75 15.69
CA SER A 24 27.31 -7.41 14.73
C SER A 24 28.15 -8.47 15.46
N SER A 25 27.75 -9.73 15.33
CA SER A 25 28.56 -10.90 15.65
C SER A 25 28.58 -11.84 14.46
N GLY A 26 29.77 -12.19 13.99
CA GLY A 26 30.01 -13.49 13.34
C GLY A 26 29.93 -13.53 11.80
N GLY A 27 31.09 -13.29 11.17
CA GLY A 27 31.81 -14.30 10.37
C GLY A 27 31.16 -14.94 9.14
N GLY A 28 31.95 -15.00 8.06
CA GLY A 28 31.80 -16.05 7.04
C GLY A 28 32.06 -15.58 5.62
N SER A 29 33.31 -15.74 5.17
CA SER A 29 33.71 -15.55 3.78
C SER A 29 33.66 -16.88 2.99
N ASN A 30 33.28 -16.76 1.71
CA ASN A 30 33.72 -17.48 0.50
C ASN A 30 32.76 -18.42 -0.28
N ASN A 31 32.62 -18.01 -1.55
CA ASN A 31 32.65 -18.73 -2.83
C ASN A 31 31.56 -19.74 -3.27
N GLY A 32 31.01 -19.42 -4.45
CA GLY A 32 30.33 -20.29 -5.42
C GLY A 32 29.40 -19.40 -6.25
N GLY A 33 29.70 -18.99 -7.48
CA GLY A 33 30.13 -19.81 -8.61
C GLY A 33 28.90 -20.48 -9.22
N GLY A 34 28.24 -19.84 -10.18
CA GLY A 34 27.10 -20.43 -10.87
C GLY A 34 26.33 -19.45 -11.74
N ASP A 35 26.75 -19.33 -13.00
CA ASP A 35 25.90 -18.89 -14.09
C ASP A 35 24.62 -19.74 -14.10
N ASN A 36 23.44 -19.10 -14.09
CA ASN A 36 22.24 -19.72 -14.63
C ASN A 36 21.25 -18.64 -15.10
N ASN A 37 21.15 -18.58 -16.42
CA ASN A 37 20.12 -17.90 -17.19
C ASN A 37 18.80 -18.67 -16.96
N GLY A 38 17.86 -18.08 -16.21
CA GLY A 38 16.62 -18.73 -15.79
C GLY A 38 15.42 -17.81 -15.92
N ASN A 39 14.71 -17.93 -17.04
CA ASN A 39 13.40 -17.36 -17.25
C ASN A 39 12.36 -18.25 -16.52
N GLY A 40 11.56 -17.67 -15.62
CA GLY A 40 10.31 -18.30 -15.15
C GLY A 40 10.24 -18.62 -13.65
N GLY A 41 9.24 -18.01 -13.01
CA GLY A 41 8.43 -18.58 -11.91
C GLY A 41 9.19 -19.26 -10.78
N GLY A 42 9.71 -18.48 -9.83
CA GLY A 42 10.16 -18.97 -8.54
C GLY A 42 9.18 -18.58 -7.45
N ASN A 43 8.34 -19.51 -7.01
CA ASN A 43 7.66 -19.42 -5.72
C ASN A 43 8.73 -19.21 -4.63
N ASN A 44 8.57 -18.16 -3.84
CA ASN A 44 9.44 -17.86 -2.70
C ASN A 44 9.48 -19.04 -1.74
N GLY A 45 10.71 -19.44 -1.37
CA GLY A 45 11.02 -20.54 -0.45
C GLY A 45 10.58 -20.32 1.01
N ASP A 46 9.74 -19.31 1.29
CA ASP A 46 9.28 -18.93 2.62
C ASP A 46 7.75 -19.06 2.79
N GLY A 47 7.08 -19.84 1.93
CA GLY A 47 5.71 -20.31 2.17
C GLY A 47 4.62 -19.23 2.17
N PHE A 48 4.93 -18.02 1.70
CA PHE A 48 3.95 -16.93 1.64
C PHE A 48 3.34 -16.80 0.25
N ASP A 49 2.00 -16.84 0.20
CA ASP A 49 1.25 -16.80 -1.04
C ASP A 49 0.73 -15.39 -1.33
N PHE A 50 1.59 -14.54 -1.86
CA PHE A 50 1.22 -13.22 -2.37
C PHE A 50 0.15 -13.24 -3.48
N SER A 51 -0.13 -14.41 -4.09
CA SER A 51 -1.21 -14.51 -5.08
C SER A 51 -2.60 -14.27 -4.47
N VAL A 52 -2.73 -14.37 -3.14
CA VAL A 52 -3.98 -14.09 -2.41
C VAL A 52 -4.48 -12.66 -2.63
N TYR A 53 -3.59 -11.69 -2.88
CA TYR A 53 -3.98 -10.30 -3.15
C TYR A 53 -4.58 -10.10 -4.54
N ILE A 54 -4.23 -10.96 -5.50
CA ILE A 54 -4.69 -10.87 -6.89
C ILE A 54 -6.20 -11.09 -6.94
N GLY A 55 -6.93 -10.18 -7.57
CA GLY A 55 -8.38 -10.22 -7.66
C GLY A 55 -8.99 -8.85 -7.51
N ARG A 56 -10.30 -8.83 -7.26
CA ARG A 56 -11.09 -7.60 -7.18
C ARG A 56 -11.66 -7.46 -5.78
N TRP A 57 -11.29 -6.39 -5.10
CA TRP A 57 -11.67 -6.08 -3.73
C TRP A 57 -12.65 -4.93 -3.74
N LYS A 58 -13.81 -5.11 -3.10
CA LYS A 58 -14.88 -4.10 -3.09
C LYS A 58 -15.25 -3.73 -1.66
N SER A 59 -15.34 -2.43 -1.38
CA SER A 59 -15.79 -1.90 -0.11
C SER A 59 -17.23 -2.32 0.19
N VAL A 60 -17.51 -2.71 1.44
CA VAL A 60 -18.85 -3.03 1.94
C VAL A 60 -19.41 -1.81 2.67
N ASP A 61 -20.67 -1.45 2.38
CA ASP A 61 -21.42 -0.37 3.05
C ASP A 61 -20.75 1.02 3.10
N LEU A 62 -19.76 1.26 2.23
CA LEU A 62 -19.04 2.53 2.10
C LEU A 62 -19.59 3.37 0.93
N LYS A 63 -19.67 4.70 1.12
CA LYS A 63 -20.01 5.67 0.07
C LYS A 63 -19.03 6.85 0.05
N PRO A 64 -18.43 7.20 -1.10
CA PRO A 64 -18.49 6.47 -2.37
C PRO A 64 -17.89 5.07 -2.27
N ALA A 65 -18.41 4.13 -3.07
CA ALA A 65 -17.90 2.77 -3.08
C ALA A 65 -16.54 2.72 -3.77
N ILE A 66 -15.64 1.88 -3.25
CA ILE A 66 -14.29 1.67 -3.76
C ILE A 66 -14.19 0.25 -4.29
N GLU A 67 -13.57 0.10 -5.46
CA GLU A 67 -13.17 -1.20 -6.00
C GLU A 67 -11.70 -1.17 -6.42
N ILE A 68 -10.89 -2.07 -5.88
CA ILE A 68 -9.47 -2.22 -6.19
C ILE A 68 -9.29 -3.54 -6.93
N THR A 69 -8.86 -3.46 -8.18
CA THR A 69 -8.46 -4.63 -8.97
C THR A 69 -6.95 -4.78 -8.92
N VAL A 70 -6.47 -5.88 -8.36
CA VAL A 70 -5.06 -6.27 -8.30
C VAL A 70 -4.80 -7.32 -9.39
N GLN A 71 -3.78 -7.12 -10.20
CA GLN A 71 -3.44 -8.01 -11.32
C GLN A 71 -2.07 -8.65 -11.12
N SER A 72 -1.15 -8.53 -12.08
CA SER A 72 0.18 -9.13 -11.99
C SER A 72 1.14 -8.24 -11.20
N GLN A 73 2.14 -8.88 -10.61
CA GLN A 73 3.30 -8.21 -10.03
C GLN A 73 4.02 -7.35 -11.08
N ILE A 74 4.51 -6.18 -10.64
CA ILE A 74 5.30 -5.23 -11.45
C ILE A 74 6.66 -4.90 -10.83
N GLY A 75 6.85 -5.20 -9.54
CA GLY A 75 8.10 -4.93 -8.84
C GLY A 75 8.08 -5.53 -7.44
N GLY A 76 9.14 -5.30 -6.67
CA GLY A 76 9.25 -5.76 -5.28
C GLY A 76 10.51 -6.55 -4.97
N GLY A 77 10.54 -7.11 -3.76
CA GLY A 77 11.56 -8.02 -3.26
C GLY A 77 10.95 -9.14 -2.43
N ASP A 78 11.74 -9.73 -1.54
CA ASP A 78 11.32 -10.93 -0.79
C ASP A 78 10.17 -10.66 0.20
N SER A 79 10.11 -9.45 0.77
CA SER A 79 9.13 -9.09 1.79
C SER A 79 7.98 -8.22 1.28
N TYR A 80 8.07 -7.64 0.09
CA TYR A 80 7.03 -6.76 -0.47
C TYR A 80 6.91 -6.91 -1.97
N LEU A 81 5.70 -6.84 -2.50
CA LEU A 81 5.42 -6.88 -3.93
C LEU A 81 4.53 -5.72 -4.37
N TYR A 82 4.89 -5.09 -5.49
CA TYR A 82 4.04 -4.12 -6.18
C TYR A 82 3.23 -4.81 -7.27
N TYR A 83 2.02 -4.32 -7.50
CA TYR A 83 1.10 -4.85 -8.49
C TYR A 83 0.57 -3.77 -9.42
N LYS A 84 0.38 -4.13 -10.69
CA LYS A 84 -0.50 -3.37 -11.57
C LYS A 84 -1.96 -3.62 -11.21
N GLY A 85 -2.81 -2.70 -11.61
CA GLY A 85 -4.21 -2.78 -11.26
C GLY A 85 -5.00 -1.54 -11.61
N LYS A 86 -6.14 -1.41 -10.93
CA LYS A 86 -7.04 -0.27 -11.11
C LYS A 86 -7.80 -0.02 -9.82
N THR A 87 -7.83 1.24 -9.39
CA THR A 87 -8.65 1.72 -8.29
C THR A 87 -9.83 2.49 -8.87
N THR A 88 -11.05 2.04 -8.60
CA THR A 88 -12.30 2.64 -9.08
C THR A 88 -13.01 3.32 -7.92
N CYS A 89 -13.33 4.60 -8.07
CA CYS A 89 -14.07 5.40 -7.10
C CYS A 89 -14.61 6.65 -7.79
N SER A 90 -15.82 7.10 -7.45
CA SER A 90 -16.45 8.26 -8.10
C SER A 90 -15.82 9.61 -7.74
N ILE A 91 -14.81 9.64 -6.86
CA ILE A 91 -14.04 10.86 -6.60
C ILE A 91 -13.19 11.27 -7.81
N PHE A 92 -12.72 10.30 -8.60
CA PHE A 92 -11.88 10.52 -9.77
C PHE A 92 -12.70 11.02 -10.96
N ASN A 93 -12.10 11.79 -11.84
CA ASN A 93 -12.77 12.38 -13.01
C ASN A 93 -13.22 11.30 -14.01
N ALA A 94 -12.37 10.31 -14.28
CA ALA A 94 -12.73 9.13 -15.07
C ALA A 94 -13.50 8.06 -14.27
N GLY A 95 -13.68 8.27 -12.96
CA GLY A 95 -14.20 7.28 -12.02
C GLY A 95 -13.19 6.19 -11.63
N TYR A 96 -11.95 6.25 -12.12
CA TYR A 96 -10.89 5.31 -11.78
C TYR A 96 -9.49 5.88 -12.03
N VAL A 97 -8.48 5.24 -11.43
CA VAL A 97 -7.05 5.40 -11.69
C VAL A 97 -6.44 4.03 -11.99
N ASN A 98 -5.65 3.93 -13.06
CA ASN A 98 -4.86 2.73 -13.35
C ASN A 98 -3.51 2.80 -12.64
N ILE A 99 -3.07 1.66 -12.11
CA ILE A 99 -1.70 1.41 -11.65
C ILE A 99 -1.04 0.52 -12.71
N THR A 100 0.06 1.00 -13.26
CA THR A 100 0.74 0.44 -14.44
C THR A 100 2.15 -0.05 -14.08
N ASP A 101 2.87 -0.61 -15.06
CA ASP A 101 4.20 -1.18 -14.84
C ASP A 101 5.26 -0.15 -14.39
N SER A 102 4.98 1.16 -14.45
CA SER A 102 5.86 2.24 -13.96
C SER A 102 5.52 2.74 -12.56
N ASP A 103 4.49 2.19 -11.92
CA ASP A 103 3.97 2.66 -10.62
C ASP A 103 4.44 1.74 -9.48
N ASP A 104 5.74 1.43 -9.45
CA ASP A 104 6.41 0.53 -8.50
C ASP A 104 7.27 1.26 -7.45
N ASP A 105 6.93 2.51 -7.14
CA ASP A 105 7.61 3.36 -6.16
C ASP A 105 6.66 3.79 -5.03
N LEU A 106 7.06 3.53 -3.77
CA LEU A 106 6.32 3.92 -2.57
C LEU A 106 6.17 5.45 -2.44
N LEU A 107 7.14 6.22 -2.95
CA LEU A 107 7.08 7.68 -2.95
C LEU A 107 6.27 8.24 -4.12
N GLY A 108 5.85 7.37 -5.05
CA GLY A 108 5.06 7.72 -6.21
C GLY A 108 3.63 8.14 -5.86
N ASP A 109 2.94 8.68 -6.88
CA ASP A 109 1.54 9.09 -6.80
C ASP A 109 0.57 7.90 -6.81
N LYS A 110 1.03 6.72 -7.22
CA LYS A 110 0.20 5.54 -7.43
C LYS A 110 0.98 4.29 -7.08
N PHE A 111 0.34 3.36 -6.39
CA PHE A 111 0.84 2.00 -6.23
C PHE A 111 -0.26 1.09 -5.66
N ILE A 112 -0.11 -0.21 -5.89
CA ILE A 112 -0.71 -1.27 -5.05
C ILE A 112 0.46 -2.07 -4.50
N LEU A 113 0.60 -2.10 -3.18
CA LEU A 113 1.69 -2.74 -2.47
C LEU A 113 1.13 -3.75 -1.48
N ALA A 114 1.62 -4.99 -1.57
CA ALA A 114 1.45 -5.96 -0.50
C ALA A 114 2.78 -6.13 0.23
N HIS A 115 2.77 -6.16 1.56
CA HIS A 115 3.98 -6.26 2.36
C HIS A 115 3.78 -7.24 3.52
N LYS A 116 4.86 -7.98 3.81
CA LYS A 116 4.99 -8.84 4.97
C LYS A 116 5.54 -8.00 6.12
N THR A 117 4.73 -7.75 7.14
CA THR A 117 5.20 -7.11 8.36
C THR A 117 5.21 -8.11 9.50
N THR A 118 6.37 -8.34 10.12
CA THR A 118 6.45 -9.11 11.36
C THR A 118 6.39 -8.16 12.56
N ILE A 119 5.36 -8.29 13.40
CA ILE A 119 5.19 -7.55 14.65
C ILE A 119 5.26 -8.53 15.81
N GLY A 120 6.37 -8.54 16.54
CA GLY A 120 6.65 -9.57 17.54
C GLY A 120 6.75 -10.95 16.88
N ASP A 121 5.95 -11.91 17.35
CA ASP A 121 5.86 -13.26 16.77
C ASP A 121 4.74 -13.41 15.72
N THR A 122 4.05 -12.31 15.38
CA THR A 122 2.93 -12.32 14.44
C THR A 122 3.38 -11.80 13.07
N ILE A 123 3.08 -12.56 12.02
CA ILE A 123 3.23 -12.11 10.64
C ILE A 123 1.88 -11.53 10.22
N THR A 124 1.90 -10.29 9.74
CA THR A 124 0.73 -9.56 9.24
C THR A 124 0.90 -9.27 7.76
N ASP A 125 -0.17 -9.54 7.03
CA ASP A 125 -0.29 -9.42 5.59
C ASP A 125 -0.90 -8.06 5.25
N THR A 126 -0.04 -7.06 5.02
CA THR A 126 -0.49 -5.68 4.81
C THR A 126 -0.74 -5.37 3.34
N PHE A 127 -1.73 -4.53 3.11
CA PHE A 127 -2.17 -4.09 1.79
C PHE A 127 -2.30 -2.57 1.78
N HIS A 128 -1.54 -1.93 0.89
CA HIS A 128 -1.47 -0.48 0.77
C HIS A 128 -1.81 -0.09 -0.68
N VAL A 129 -2.70 0.88 -0.84
CA VAL A 129 -3.06 1.41 -2.15
C VAL A 129 -3.02 2.91 -2.10
N ARG A 130 -2.28 3.50 -3.04
CA ARG A 130 -2.36 4.92 -3.35
C ARG A 130 -2.82 5.10 -4.78
N ALA A 131 -3.76 6.01 -4.98
CA ALA A 131 -4.23 6.39 -6.30
C ALA A 131 -4.47 7.90 -6.33
N ARG A 132 -3.57 8.63 -6.99
CA ARG A 132 -3.67 10.08 -7.18
C ARG A 132 -3.83 10.44 -8.66
N GLU A 133 -4.80 11.30 -8.94
CA GLU A 133 -5.13 11.85 -10.26
C GLU A 133 -4.93 13.36 -10.23
N GLU A 134 -3.88 13.85 -10.88
CA GLU A 134 -3.69 15.29 -11.12
C GLU A 134 -4.35 15.71 -12.43
N TYR A 135 -4.92 16.91 -12.44
CA TYR A 135 -5.52 17.53 -13.62
C TYR A 135 -5.49 19.06 -13.50
N GLU A 136 -5.55 19.73 -14.65
CA GLU A 136 -5.60 21.20 -14.72
C GLU A 136 -7.04 21.69 -14.72
N ASP A 137 -7.34 22.66 -13.88
CA ASP A 137 -8.57 23.44 -13.88
C ASP A 137 -8.28 24.89 -14.31
N GLU A 138 -9.14 25.45 -15.15
CA GLU A 138 -8.93 26.79 -15.74
C GLU A 138 -8.89 27.92 -14.70
N LEU A 139 -9.54 27.74 -13.54
CA LEU A 139 -9.69 28.77 -12.51
C LEU A 139 -8.84 28.47 -11.28
N LEU A 140 -8.69 27.20 -10.93
CA LEU A 140 -8.04 26.76 -9.69
C LEU A 140 -6.60 26.26 -9.89
N GLY A 141 -6.15 26.12 -11.13
CA GLY A 141 -4.83 25.59 -11.48
C GLY A 141 -4.77 24.07 -11.35
N THR A 142 -3.59 23.53 -11.04
CA THR A 142 -3.40 22.09 -10.86
C THR A 142 -4.13 21.60 -9.60
N LEU A 143 -5.07 20.68 -9.80
CA LEU A 143 -5.84 20.01 -8.75
C LEU A 143 -5.50 18.53 -8.68
N ALA A 144 -5.78 17.90 -7.54
CA ALA A 144 -5.63 16.46 -7.36
C ALA A 144 -6.86 15.81 -6.69
N ASN A 145 -7.21 14.62 -7.17
CA ASN A 145 -8.09 13.69 -6.49
C ASN A 145 -7.23 12.54 -5.95
N GLU A 146 -7.45 12.12 -4.70
CA GLU A 146 -6.58 11.14 -4.06
C GLU A 146 -7.39 10.12 -3.26
N LEU A 147 -6.92 8.87 -3.28
CA LEU A 147 -7.39 7.76 -2.47
C LEU A 147 -6.19 7.03 -1.88
N LEU A 148 -6.21 6.83 -0.57
CA LEU A 148 -5.25 6.06 0.20
C LEU A 148 -6.01 4.99 0.98
N VAL A 149 -5.60 3.73 0.88
CA VAL A 149 -6.16 2.60 1.63
C VAL A 149 -5.00 1.86 2.28
N ASP A 150 -5.05 1.72 3.59
CA ASP A 150 -4.14 0.86 4.34
C ASP A 150 -4.94 -0.16 5.14
N GLY A 151 -4.51 -1.42 5.07
CA GLY A 151 -5.18 -2.49 5.76
C GLY A 151 -4.39 -3.78 5.75
N PHE A 152 -5.05 -4.86 6.15
CA PHE A 152 -4.48 -6.19 6.18
C PHE A 152 -5.52 -7.26 5.87
N LEU A 153 -5.06 -8.38 5.33
CA LEU A 153 -5.91 -9.54 5.10
C LEU A 153 -6.22 -10.22 6.43
N SER A 154 -7.51 -10.34 6.73
CA SER A 154 -7.97 -11.18 7.86
C SER A 154 -8.20 -12.63 7.44
N ASP A 155 -8.47 -12.84 6.15
CA ASP A 155 -8.48 -14.13 5.46
C ASP A 155 -8.31 -13.90 3.95
N ALA A 156 -8.34 -14.98 3.14
CA ALA A 156 -8.10 -14.92 1.70
C ALA A 156 -9.14 -14.12 0.88
N ASN A 157 -10.29 -13.79 1.47
CA ASN A 157 -11.40 -13.08 0.83
C ASN A 157 -11.81 -11.79 1.56
N THR A 158 -11.17 -11.50 2.69
CA THR A 158 -11.57 -10.39 3.57
C THR A 158 -10.38 -9.49 3.90
N LEU A 159 -10.43 -8.27 3.38
CA LEU A 159 -9.50 -7.18 3.68
C LEU A 159 -10.13 -6.28 4.75
N ARG A 160 -9.43 -6.11 5.87
CA ARG A 160 -9.77 -5.12 6.91
C ARG A 160 -8.95 -3.87 6.64
N VAL A 161 -9.63 -2.76 6.42
CA VAL A 161 -9.02 -1.46 6.17
C VAL A 161 -9.03 -0.66 7.47
N GLU A 162 -7.84 -0.29 7.92
CA GLU A 162 -7.61 0.46 9.15
C GLU A 162 -7.47 1.96 8.90
N ASN A 163 -6.97 2.34 7.73
CA ASN A 163 -6.94 3.74 7.30
C ASN A 163 -7.50 3.88 5.89
N LEU A 164 -8.37 4.86 5.70
CA LEU A 164 -8.85 5.29 4.41
C LEU A 164 -8.89 6.81 4.35
N GLU A 165 -8.20 7.39 3.39
CA GLU A 165 -8.36 8.79 3.01
C GLU A 165 -8.87 8.87 1.57
N MET A 166 -9.85 9.74 1.34
CA MET A 166 -10.30 10.06 -0.01
C MET A 166 -10.64 11.53 -0.13
N SER A 167 -10.24 12.16 -1.24
CA SER A 167 -10.51 13.57 -1.47
C SER A 167 -10.74 13.90 -2.95
N ARG A 168 -11.58 14.91 -3.18
CA ARG A 168 -11.79 15.54 -4.50
C ARG A 168 -11.69 17.05 -4.34
N GLN A 169 -10.54 17.60 -4.73
CA GLN A 169 -10.17 18.99 -4.42
C GLN A 169 -11.11 20.03 -5.03
N GLU A 170 -11.55 19.84 -6.29
CA GLU A 170 -12.50 20.73 -6.98
C GLU A 170 -13.77 21.01 -6.14
N THR A 171 -14.32 19.95 -5.53
CA THR A 171 -15.57 20.03 -4.76
C THR A 171 -15.35 20.30 -3.27
N GLY A 172 -14.10 20.27 -2.80
CA GLY A 172 -13.78 20.27 -1.38
C GLY A 172 -14.23 19.02 -0.61
N PHE A 173 -14.60 17.94 -1.32
CA PHE A 173 -14.96 16.68 -0.68
C PHE A 173 -13.74 16.03 -0.03
N SER A 174 -13.91 15.57 1.21
CA SER A 174 -12.94 14.77 1.93
C SER A 174 -13.66 13.76 2.83
N TYR A 175 -13.10 12.57 2.93
CA TYR A 175 -13.49 11.55 3.90
C TYR A 175 -12.22 10.89 4.43
N THR A 176 -12.19 10.72 5.76
CA THR A 176 -11.10 10.07 6.47
C THR A 176 -11.69 9.07 7.44
N PHE A 177 -11.12 7.87 7.46
CA PHE A 177 -11.34 6.85 8.45
C PHE A 177 -9.98 6.41 8.99
N ASP A 178 -9.87 6.32 10.31
CA ASP A 178 -8.69 5.85 11.02
C ASP A 178 -9.17 4.99 12.19
N SER A 179 -8.75 3.73 12.22
CA SER A 179 -9.22 2.73 13.18
C SER A 179 -8.85 3.09 14.61
N GLU A 180 -9.82 3.03 15.52
CA GLU A 180 -9.57 3.17 16.96
C GLU A 180 -9.20 1.84 17.65
N GLY A 181 -9.02 0.76 16.87
CA GLY A 181 -8.54 -0.53 17.34
C GLY A 181 -9.52 -1.68 17.12
N GLU A 182 -9.56 -2.62 18.07
CA GLU A 182 -10.21 -3.91 17.87
C GLU A 182 -11.71 -3.79 17.57
N GLY A 183 -12.11 -4.27 16.38
CA GLY A 183 -13.51 -4.24 15.94
C GLY A 183 -13.89 -2.99 15.15
N ASP A 184 -13.00 -2.00 15.03
CA ASP A 184 -13.23 -0.78 14.26
C ASP A 184 -12.42 -0.82 12.96
N TYR A 185 -13.04 -1.23 11.86
CA TYR A 185 -12.41 -1.30 10.55
C TYR A 185 -13.45 -1.20 9.44
N LEU A 186 -13.01 -0.73 8.28
CA LEU A 186 -13.79 -0.85 7.05
C LEU A 186 -13.57 -2.23 6.43
N LEU A 187 -14.62 -2.77 5.82
CA LEU A 187 -14.58 -4.10 5.23
C LEU A 187 -14.50 -4.02 3.71
N PHE A 188 -13.55 -4.75 3.13
CA PHE A 188 -13.47 -5.01 1.70
C PHE A 188 -13.55 -6.51 1.47
N THR A 189 -14.39 -6.92 0.52
CA THR A 189 -14.57 -8.33 0.17
C THR A 189 -14.08 -8.61 -1.23
N LYS A 190 -13.43 -9.76 -1.39
CA LYS A 190 -13.01 -10.27 -2.69
C LYS A 190 -14.23 -10.75 -3.50
N GLN A 191 -14.26 -10.45 -4.80
CA GLN A 191 -15.38 -10.69 -5.73
C GLN A 191 -14.98 -11.60 -6.90
#